data_AF-B8M972-F1
#
_entry.id   AF-B8M972-F1
#
_cell.length_a   1.000
_cell.length_b   1.000
_cell.length_c   1.000
_cell.angle_alpha   90.00
_cell.angle_beta   90.00
_cell.angle_gamma   90.00
#
_symmetry.space_group_name_H-M   'P 1'
#
loop_
_entity.id
_entity.type
_entity.pdbx_description
1 polymer ?
#
loop_
_entity_poly.entity_id
_entity_poly.type
_entity_poly.pdbx_seq_one_letter_code
_entity_poly.pdbx_strand_id
1 'polypeptide(L)'
;MTNTKLTDHSASNSPTHVSNEYGSEADEDEYAEEEDWTVSETIIRPFTLQLPPPLLPMTSSVVQSHDAKPTESAPAPKFPPPARPGDPVKWPSQEQRIPGKPGNLNISGLVTFDRRDRVELSHCYLERNLVTNGGWLDNVVWVVNTKNKSDLAYLDEILARSPLYLKSDHAEMRRTVSRETMYIKIEDIVWFAKDTIERLVARKLISHDALAISANIVNNPPVNFLHYHAGALHPYLPDLPKGFNFSAPESKAEQGDGKSGSKQVQELAEKVGEHSTLFKALANHVHNITWKSSGYPNWTGPEDFVWSSDWNIPLPNHRWLRVPDDRALNRTPVAHFTYEGGRSKNESWAMASQQHYSLLENIEKEKLNLYKFDRPWDVKDDYIQLSFLAILGGDILDTDILDRLDIQGDTLQRDTGRPILIEGTALAAHFNFMHQDGVPTTDLLARYKSLAADQACLAPSPSASD
;
A
#
# COMPACT_ATOMS: atom_id res chain seq x y z
N MET A 1 -12.75 -2.47 -76.63
CA MET A 1 -11.89 -1.62 -77.49
C MET A 1 -12.08 -0.17 -77.11
N THR A 2 -11.13 0.70 -77.45
CA THR A 2 -11.03 2.10 -76.98
C THR A 2 -11.91 3.09 -77.74
N ASN A 3 -12.56 4.02 -77.02
CA ASN A 3 -12.63 5.46 -77.31
C ASN A 3 -13.51 6.18 -76.26
N THR A 4 -13.58 7.52 -76.13
CA THR A 4 -12.58 8.62 -76.11
C THR A 4 -13.36 9.91 -75.75
N LYS A 5 -12.72 10.87 -75.07
CA LYS A 5 -13.25 12.17 -74.56
C LYS A 5 -14.13 12.99 -75.53
N LEU A 6 -15.04 13.80 -74.95
CA LEU A 6 -15.32 15.27 -75.11
C LEU A 6 -16.49 15.59 -74.14
N THR A 7 -16.40 16.45 -73.10
CA THR A 7 -16.47 17.94 -73.06
C THR A 7 -17.70 18.55 -73.73
N ASP A 8 -18.51 19.46 -73.16
CA ASP A 8 -18.59 20.14 -71.84
C ASP A 8 -20.08 20.61 -71.63
N HIS A 9 -20.58 21.50 -70.74
CA HIS A 9 -20.06 22.60 -69.91
C HIS A 9 -20.92 22.89 -68.64
N SER A 10 -20.33 23.65 -67.69
CA SER A 10 -20.93 24.67 -66.80
C SER A 10 -22.17 24.37 -65.91
N ALA A 11 -21.95 24.38 -64.58
CA ALA A 11 -22.39 25.45 -63.63
C ALA A 11 -22.95 24.95 -62.27
N SER A 12 -22.44 25.59 -61.19
CA SER A 12 -23.00 25.73 -59.83
C SER A 12 -23.61 24.51 -59.11
N ASN A 13 -22.85 23.93 -58.16
CA ASN A 13 -23.09 24.17 -56.72
C ASN A 13 -21.99 23.56 -55.85
N SER A 14 -21.72 24.18 -54.70
CA SER A 14 -20.71 23.72 -53.73
C SER A 14 -21.24 22.59 -52.85
N PRO A 15 -20.49 21.49 -52.65
CA PRO A 15 -20.75 20.55 -51.56
C PRO A 15 -20.08 21.03 -50.26
N THR A 16 -20.79 20.88 -49.14
CA THR A 16 -20.23 21.14 -47.80
C THR A 16 -19.17 20.12 -47.44
N HIS A 17 -17.98 20.59 -47.06
CA HIS A 17 -16.95 19.72 -46.48
C HIS A 17 -17.37 19.35 -45.05
N VAL A 18 -17.58 18.05 -44.80
CA VAL A 18 -17.63 17.51 -43.44
C VAL A 18 -16.20 17.19 -43.04
N SER A 19 -15.66 17.93 -42.07
CA SER A 19 -14.39 17.63 -41.41
C SER A 19 -14.66 16.79 -40.17
N ASN A 20 -14.11 15.59 -40.12
CA ASN A 20 -14.22 14.74 -38.93
C ASN A 20 -13.31 15.26 -37.80
N GLU A 21 -13.96 15.77 -36.75
CA GLU A 21 -13.48 15.73 -35.37
C GLU A 21 -13.21 14.27 -34.92
N TYR A 22 -12.38 13.97 -33.93
CA TYR A 22 -11.45 14.80 -33.15
C TYR A 22 -10.19 13.95 -32.87
N GLY A 23 -9.01 14.55 -32.77
CA GLY A 23 -7.77 13.79 -32.52
C GLY A 23 -6.59 14.67 -32.11
N SER A 24 -6.41 14.81 -30.80
CA SER A 24 -5.21 15.26 -30.08
C SER A 24 -5.31 14.62 -28.68
N GLU A 25 -4.25 14.30 -27.93
CA GLU A 25 -3.09 15.11 -27.55
C GLU A 25 -3.50 16.37 -26.76
N ALA A 26 -3.28 16.26 -25.45
CA ALA A 26 -3.15 17.28 -24.41
C ALA A 26 -2.32 16.56 -23.31
N ASP A 27 -1.09 16.98 -23.03
CA ASP A 27 -0.74 18.10 -22.13
C ASP A 27 -1.25 17.76 -20.72
N GLU A 28 -0.45 17.35 -19.72
CA GLU A 28 0.96 17.65 -19.39
C GLU A 28 1.27 19.14 -19.17
N ASP A 29 1.82 19.43 -17.98
CA ASP A 29 2.22 20.71 -17.40
C ASP A 29 1.15 21.78 -17.03
N GLU A 30 1.63 22.70 -16.18
CA GLU A 30 1.03 23.95 -15.67
C GLU A 30 -0.25 23.87 -14.80
N TYR A 31 -0.04 23.76 -13.48
CA TYR A 31 -0.49 24.82 -12.54
C TYR A 31 0.32 24.75 -11.24
N ALA A 32 1.44 25.47 -11.21
CA ALA A 32 2.21 25.77 -10.01
C ALA A 32 2.19 27.29 -9.79
N GLU A 33 1.13 27.81 -9.15
CA GLU A 33 1.08 29.19 -8.70
C GLU A 33 1.61 29.28 -7.26
N GLU A 34 2.71 30.01 -7.07
CA GLU A 34 3.25 30.32 -5.74
C GLU A 34 2.42 31.43 -5.08
N GLU A 35 1.55 31.10 -4.12
CA GLU A 35 0.91 32.13 -3.30
C GLU A 35 1.92 32.76 -2.32
N ASP A 36 2.35 33.99 -2.62
CA ASP A 36 3.19 34.82 -1.73
C ASP A 36 2.38 35.32 -0.52
N TRP A 37 2.40 34.55 0.56
CA TRP A 37 1.74 34.87 1.83
C TRP A 37 2.43 35.99 2.61
N THR A 38 2.30 37.21 2.10
CA THR A 38 2.74 38.45 2.76
C THR A 38 2.04 38.65 4.11
N VAL A 39 2.84 38.66 5.19
CA VAL A 39 2.35 38.69 6.57
C VAL A 39 1.77 40.07 6.92
N SER A 40 0.45 40.13 7.18
CA SER A 40 -0.25 41.33 7.65
C SER A 40 -0.47 41.30 9.17
N GLU A 41 0.20 42.18 9.91
CA GLU A 41 0.17 42.24 11.38
C GLU A 41 -1.23 42.59 11.93
N THR A 42 -2.00 41.59 12.37
CA THR A 42 -3.33 41.80 12.97
C THR A 42 -3.34 41.50 14.48
N ILE A 43 -2.96 42.53 15.24
CA ILE A 43 -3.27 42.84 16.66
C ILE A 43 -3.87 41.67 17.48
N ILE A 44 -3.03 41.04 18.30
CA ILE A 44 -3.46 40.09 19.34
C ILE A 44 -4.37 40.79 20.36
N ARG A 45 -5.53 40.19 20.66
CA ARG A 45 -6.34 40.49 21.85
C ARG A 45 -6.49 39.23 22.70
N PRO A 46 -6.24 39.28 24.03
CA PRO A 46 -6.39 38.11 24.89
C PRO A 46 -7.88 37.77 25.10
N PHE A 47 -8.25 36.53 24.80
CA PHE A 47 -9.56 35.97 25.17
C PHE A 47 -9.50 35.37 26.57
N THR A 48 -10.32 35.88 27.49
CA THR A 48 -10.45 35.34 28.85
C THR A 48 -11.39 34.13 28.84
N LEU A 49 -10.90 32.97 29.26
CA LEU A 49 -11.74 31.79 29.48
C LEU A 49 -12.65 32.01 30.70
N GLN A 50 -13.96 31.93 30.49
CA GLN A 50 -14.98 32.01 31.55
C GLN A 50 -15.77 30.71 31.59
N LEU A 51 -15.63 29.96 32.69
CA LEU A 51 -16.24 28.64 32.86
C LEU A 51 -17.76 28.73 33.10
N PRO A 52 -18.58 27.82 32.54
CA PRO A 52 -19.99 27.72 32.87
C PRO A 52 -20.23 27.15 34.29
N PRO A 53 -21.35 27.48 34.95
CA PRO A 53 -21.68 26.95 36.27
C PRO A 53 -22.14 25.47 36.21
N PRO A 54 -22.00 24.71 37.31
CA PRO A 54 -22.41 23.30 37.37
C PRO A 54 -23.94 23.14 37.41
N LEU A 55 -24.44 22.09 36.74
CA LEU A 55 -25.85 21.68 36.79
C LEU A 55 -26.12 20.78 38.00
N LEU A 56 -27.30 20.95 38.60
CA LEU A 56 -27.80 20.12 39.71
C LEU A 56 -28.48 18.83 39.19
N PRO A 57 -28.49 17.74 39.98
CA PRO A 57 -29.06 16.47 39.55
C PRO A 57 -30.60 16.50 39.52
N MET A 58 -31.19 16.00 38.43
CA MET A 58 -32.62 15.74 38.32
C MET A 58 -32.94 14.28 38.68
N THR A 59 -34.07 14.08 39.35
CA THR A 59 -34.49 12.80 39.94
C THR A 59 -35.18 11.88 38.94
N SER A 60 -35.08 10.56 39.15
CA SER A 60 -35.82 9.56 38.39
C SER A 60 -37.33 9.62 38.60
N SER A 61 -38.10 9.45 37.54
CA SER A 61 -39.52 9.09 37.59
C SER A 61 -39.76 7.83 36.75
N VAL A 62 -40.27 6.78 37.40
CA VAL A 62 -40.64 5.52 36.75
C VAL A 62 -42.09 5.64 36.26
N VAL A 63 -42.34 5.31 35.00
CA VAL A 63 -43.68 5.07 34.47
C VAL A 63 -43.73 3.65 33.94
N GLN A 64 -44.62 2.84 34.51
CA GLN A 64 -44.96 1.52 33.97
C GLN A 64 -46.11 1.67 32.97
N SER A 65 -45.98 1.06 31.80
CA SER A 65 -47.09 0.72 30.92
C SER A 65 -47.03 -0.77 30.59
N HIS A 66 -48.19 -1.40 30.52
CA HIS A 66 -48.33 -2.85 30.39
C HIS A 66 -48.62 -3.28 28.95
N ASP A 67 -48.42 -4.59 28.71
CA ASP A 67 -49.04 -5.39 27.66
C ASP A 67 -48.68 -5.10 26.18
N ALA A 68 -47.50 -5.61 25.79
CA ALA A 68 -47.29 -6.19 24.46
C ALA A 68 -46.63 -7.57 24.61
N LYS A 69 -47.20 -8.62 24.01
CA LYS A 69 -46.68 -9.99 24.09
C LYS A 69 -45.70 -10.26 22.94
N PRO A 70 -44.38 -10.46 23.19
CA PRO A 70 -43.43 -10.73 22.12
C PRO A 70 -43.61 -12.15 21.56
N THR A 71 -43.53 -12.27 20.23
CA THR A 71 -43.27 -13.56 19.57
C THR A 71 -41.84 -13.99 19.89
N GLU A 72 -41.63 -15.30 20.08
CA GLU A 72 -40.32 -15.88 20.40
C GLU A 72 -39.32 -15.66 19.24
N SER A 73 -38.41 -14.70 19.42
CA SER A 73 -37.32 -14.44 18.48
C SER A 73 -36.13 -15.37 18.75
N ALA A 74 -35.43 -15.76 17.68
CA ALA A 74 -34.23 -16.58 17.79
C ALA A 74 -33.17 -15.88 18.67
N PRO A 75 -32.41 -16.65 19.48
CA PRO A 75 -31.45 -16.06 20.42
C PRO A 75 -30.37 -15.28 19.66
N ALA A 76 -30.26 -13.98 19.95
CA ALA A 76 -29.22 -13.13 19.39
C ALA A 76 -27.82 -13.71 19.70
N PRO A 77 -26.86 -13.63 18.75
CA PRO A 77 -25.51 -14.13 18.98
C PRO A 77 -24.88 -13.46 20.20
N LYS A 78 -24.37 -14.29 21.12
CA LYS A 78 -23.71 -13.84 22.34
C LYS A 78 -22.31 -13.31 22.04
N PHE A 79 -22.24 -12.10 21.49
CA PHE A 79 -21.02 -11.31 21.51
C PHE A 79 -20.53 -11.12 22.96
N PRO A 80 -19.21 -11.01 23.21
CA PRO A 80 -18.77 -10.33 24.42
C PRO A 80 -19.37 -8.92 24.46
N PRO A 81 -19.69 -8.35 25.64
CA PRO A 81 -20.18 -6.99 25.72
C PRO A 81 -19.16 -6.04 25.07
N PRO A 82 -19.60 -4.99 24.36
CA PRO A 82 -18.69 -4.04 23.73
C PRO A 82 -17.76 -3.46 24.79
N ALA A 83 -16.44 -3.54 24.53
CA ALA A 83 -15.43 -2.89 25.35
C ALA A 83 -15.75 -1.40 25.43
N ARG A 84 -15.64 -0.79 26.61
CA ARG A 84 -15.98 0.63 26.76
C ARG A 84 -14.96 1.47 25.98
N PRO A 85 -15.34 2.65 25.46
CA PRO A 85 -14.38 3.58 24.89
C PRO A 85 -13.26 3.90 25.91
N GLY A 86 -12.08 3.33 25.69
CA GLY A 86 -10.92 3.45 26.58
C GLY A 86 -10.42 2.15 27.23
N ASP A 87 -11.19 1.06 27.22
CA ASP A 87 -10.71 -0.26 27.68
C ASP A 87 -9.63 -0.79 26.71
N PRO A 88 -8.40 -1.09 27.18
CA PRO A 88 -7.35 -1.61 26.31
C PRO A 88 -7.66 -3.06 25.92
N VAL A 89 -7.98 -3.29 24.64
CA VAL A 89 -8.13 -4.63 24.07
C VAL A 89 -6.78 -5.33 24.17
N LYS A 90 -6.65 -6.28 25.11
CA LYS A 90 -5.45 -7.11 25.28
C LYS A 90 -5.37 -8.13 24.14
N TRP A 91 -4.88 -7.67 23.00
CA TRP A 91 -4.48 -8.55 21.91
C TRP A 91 -3.36 -9.52 22.36
N PRO A 92 -3.27 -10.73 21.78
CA PRO A 92 -2.07 -11.52 21.91
C PRO A 92 -0.87 -10.76 21.32
N SER A 93 0.26 -10.81 22.03
CA SER A 93 1.53 -10.17 21.66
C SER A 93 2.29 -10.89 20.54
N GLN A 94 1.72 -11.97 20.01
CA GLN A 94 2.26 -12.79 18.93
C GLN A 94 1.28 -12.82 17.76
N GLU A 95 1.78 -13.14 16.56
CA GLU A 95 1.04 -13.26 15.29
C GLU A 95 0.14 -14.52 15.24
N GLN A 96 -0.61 -14.77 16.30
CA GLN A 96 -1.56 -15.87 16.39
C GLN A 96 -2.87 -15.42 15.71
N ARG A 97 -3.36 -16.24 14.77
CA ARG A 97 -4.69 -16.12 14.15
C ARG A 97 -5.76 -15.85 15.23
N ILE A 98 -6.62 -14.86 15.01
CA ILE A 98 -7.76 -14.65 15.91
C ILE A 98 -8.81 -15.73 15.60
N PRO A 99 -9.15 -16.61 16.56
CA PRO A 99 -10.04 -17.74 16.29
C PRO A 99 -11.50 -17.29 16.17
N GLY A 100 -12.24 -17.91 15.24
CA GLY A 100 -13.67 -17.70 15.06
C GLY A 100 -14.00 -16.47 14.20
N LYS A 101 -14.12 -16.69 12.88
CA LYS A 101 -14.70 -15.72 11.94
C LYS A 101 -16.09 -15.27 12.44
N PRO A 102 -16.45 -13.98 12.37
CA PRO A 102 -17.79 -13.50 12.71
C PRO A 102 -18.86 -14.20 11.86
N GLY A 103 -19.66 -15.07 12.48
CA GLY A 103 -20.44 -16.11 11.79
C GLY A 103 -21.53 -15.62 10.83
N ASN A 104 -21.92 -14.34 10.90
CA ASN A 104 -22.94 -13.72 10.05
C ASN A 104 -22.39 -12.61 9.14
N LEU A 105 -21.05 -12.48 9.01
CA LEU A 105 -20.43 -11.47 8.17
C LEU A 105 -19.79 -12.12 6.94
N ASN A 106 -20.19 -11.67 5.75
CA ASN A 106 -19.46 -11.95 4.51
C ASN A 106 -18.24 -11.02 4.44
N ILE A 107 -17.06 -11.55 4.13
CA ILE A 107 -15.79 -10.81 4.09
C ILE A 107 -15.12 -11.09 2.76
N SER A 108 -15.06 -10.07 1.91
CA SER A 108 -14.50 -10.13 0.56
C SER A 108 -13.13 -9.47 0.53
N GLY A 109 -12.10 -10.17 0.04
CA GLY A 109 -10.89 -9.51 -0.44
C GLY A 109 -11.24 -8.71 -1.70
N LEU A 110 -10.80 -7.46 -1.79
CA LEU A 110 -10.94 -6.62 -2.98
C LEU A 110 -9.52 -6.20 -3.41
N VAL A 111 -8.99 -6.85 -4.44
CA VAL A 111 -7.56 -6.82 -4.73
C VAL A 111 -7.31 -6.25 -6.12
N THR A 112 -6.54 -5.17 -6.21
CA THR A 112 -6.18 -4.56 -7.49
C THR A 112 -5.19 -5.46 -8.23
N PHE A 113 -5.56 -5.93 -9.42
CA PHE A 113 -4.67 -6.64 -10.34
C PHE A 113 -4.16 -5.67 -11.41
N ASP A 114 -3.09 -4.96 -11.07
CA ASP A 114 -2.29 -4.14 -11.98
C ASP A 114 -0.94 -4.82 -12.26
N ARG A 115 -0.04 -4.78 -11.27
CA ARG A 115 1.37 -5.18 -11.40
C ARG A 115 1.57 -6.66 -11.07
N ARG A 116 1.83 -7.50 -12.09
CA ARG A 116 2.06 -8.95 -11.95
C ARG A 116 3.09 -9.29 -10.86
N ASP A 117 4.20 -8.56 -10.80
CA ASP A 117 5.30 -8.81 -9.88
C ASP A 117 4.97 -8.47 -8.40
N ARG A 118 3.94 -7.65 -8.15
CA ARG A 118 3.36 -7.44 -6.81
C ARG A 118 2.41 -8.58 -6.45
N VAL A 119 1.61 -9.04 -7.41
CA VAL A 119 0.65 -10.13 -7.21
C VAL A 119 1.35 -11.49 -7.00
N GLU A 120 2.47 -11.74 -7.68
CA GLU A 120 3.35 -12.89 -7.43
C GLU A 120 3.88 -12.98 -5.98
N LEU A 121 3.76 -11.89 -5.20
CA LEU A 121 4.15 -11.83 -3.79
C LEU A 121 2.91 -11.96 -2.88
N SER A 122 1.82 -11.27 -3.20
CA SER A 122 0.63 -11.18 -2.34
C SER A 122 -0.26 -12.43 -2.36
N HIS A 123 -0.34 -13.16 -3.49
CA HIS A 123 -1.36 -14.19 -3.69
C HIS A 123 -1.30 -15.33 -2.66
N CYS A 124 -0.10 -15.72 -2.21
CA CYS A 124 0.06 -16.76 -1.18
C CYS A 124 -0.52 -16.34 0.18
N TYR A 125 -0.41 -15.06 0.55
CA TYR A 125 -1.01 -14.55 1.78
C TYR A 125 -2.54 -14.51 1.66
N LEU A 126 -3.07 -14.11 0.51
CA LEU A 126 -4.52 -14.13 0.22
C LEU A 126 -5.09 -15.56 0.29
N GLU A 127 -4.39 -16.52 -0.29
CA GLU A 127 -4.80 -17.93 -0.34
C GLU A 127 -4.87 -18.53 1.07
N ARG A 128 -3.84 -18.29 1.89
CA ARG A 128 -3.81 -18.68 3.31
C ARG A 128 -4.78 -17.87 4.18
N ASN A 129 -5.53 -16.93 3.61
CA ASN A 129 -6.59 -16.15 4.25
C ASN A 129 -8.01 -16.50 3.77
N LEU A 130 -8.17 -17.38 2.77
CA LEU A 130 -9.49 -17.95 2.43
C LEU A 130 -10.07 -18.78 3.59
N VAL A 131 -11.39 -18.79 3.74
CA VAL A 131 -12.10 -19.61 4.75
C VAL A 131 -11.85 -21.11 4.59
N THR A 132 -11.67 -21.59 3.36
CA THR A 132 -11.29 -22.99 3.07
C THR A 132 -9.93 -23.36 3.66
N ASN A 133 -9.05 -22.38 3.87
CA ASN A 133 -7.70 -22.53 4.41
C ASN A 133 -7.62 -22.01 5.86
N GLY A 134 -8.75 -21.87 6.56
CA GLY A 134 -8.83 -21.44 7.96
C GLY A 134 -8.66 -19.94 8.19
N GLY A 135 -8.67 -19.13 7.12
CA GLY A 135 -8.71 -17.67 7.21
C GLY A 135 -10.13 -17.10 7.32
N TRP A 136 -10.28 -15.80 7.08
CA TRP A 136 -11.55 -15.08 7.24
C TRP A 136 -12.17 -14.59 5.92
N LEU A 137 -11.48 -14.69 4.77
CA LEU A 137 -12.00 -14.25 3.46
C LEU A 137 -12.91 -15.32 2.86
N ASP A 138 -14.20 -15.01 2.66
CA ASP A 138 -15.13 -15.91 1.97
C ASP A 138 -14.83 -16.00 0.47
N ASN A 139 -14.30 -14.92 -0.10
CA ASN A 139 -13.83 -14.85 -1.49
C ASN A 139 -12.79 -13.73 -1.65
N VAL A 140 -12.10 -13.73 -2.80
CA VAL A 140 -11.21 -12.64 -3.25
C VAL A 140 -11.64 -12.23 -4.65
N VAL A 141 -12.03 -10.97 -4.83
CA VAL A 141 -12.29 -10.40 -6.15
C VAL A 141 -11.05 -9.66 -6.64
N TRP A 142 -10.50 -10.13 -7.74
CA TRP A 142 -9.40 -9.49 -8.46
C TRP A 142 -9.99 -8.44 -9.42
N VAL A 143 -9.78 -7.18 -9.09
CA VAL A 143 -10.22 -6.03 -9.89
C VAL A 143 -9.15 -5.76 -10.95
N VAL A 144 -9.47 -6.00 -12.22
CA VAL A 144 -8.50 -5.93 -13.32
C VAL A 144 -8.23 -4.47 -13.70
N ASN A 145 -6.98 -4.03 -13.49
CA ASN A 145 -6.49 -2.70 -13.87
C ASN A 145 -5.35 -2.74 -14.92
N THR A 146 -5.06 -3.91 -15.50
CA THR A 146 -4.05 -4.06 -16.58
C THR A 146 -4.64 -4.54 -17.90
N LYS A 147 -4.04 -4.10 -19.00
CA LYS A 147 -4.34 -4.54 -20.38
C LYS A 147 -3.26 -5.51 -20.92
N ASN A 148 -2.25 -5.85 -20.12
CA ASN A 148 -1.15 -6.71 -20.56
C ASN A 148 -1.58 -8.19 -20.64
N LYS A 149 -1.40 -8.80 -21.82
CA LYS A 149 -1.81 -10.18 -22.08
C LYS A 149 -1.01 -11.23 -21.30
N SER A 150 0.25 -10.98 -20.95
CA SER A 150 1.02 -11.91 -20.09
C SER A 150 0.52 -11.96 -18.66
N ASP A 151 -0.08 -10.86 -18.20
CA ASP A 151 -0.45 -10.67 -16.81
C ASP A 151 -1.90 -11.09 -16.61
N LEU A 152 -2.77 -10.80 -17.59
CA LEU A 152 -4.11 -11.39 -17.67
C LEU A 152 -4.08 -12.93 -17.75
N ALA A 153 -3.13 -13.52 -18.49
CA ALA A 153 -2.94 -14.97 -18.51
C ALA A 153 -2.50 -15.52 -17.14
N TYR A 154 -1.63 -14.81 -16.42
CA TYR A 154 -1.22 -15.18 -15.07
C TYR A 154 -2.34 -14.98 -14.03
N LEU A 155 -3.22 -13.99 -14.20
CA LEU A 155 -4.43 -13.89 -13.42
C LEU A 155 -5.34 -15.11 -13.65
N ASP A 156 -5.46 -15.60 -14.90
CA ASP A 156 -6.24 -16.81 -15.18
C ASP A 156 -5.60 -18.07 -14.55
N GLU A 157 -4.26 -18.14 -14.44
CA GLU A 157 -3.57 -19.16 -13.62
C GLU A 157 -3.88 -19.04 -12.12
N ILE A 158 -3.98 -17.82 -11.57
CA ILE A 158 -4.37 -17.59 -10.17
C ILE A 158 -5.82 -18.01 -9.93
N LEU A 159 -6.76 -17.57 -10.78
CA LEU A 159 -8.19 -17.88 -10.65
C LEU A 159 -8.44 -19.39 -10.66
N ALA A 160 -7.67 -20.15 -11.45
CA ALA A 160 -7.74 -21.62 -11.48
C ALA A 160 -7.35 -22.30 -10.14
N ARG A 161 -6.73 -21.60 -9.19
CA ARG A 161 -6.33 -22.15 -7.87
C ARG A 161 -7.50 -22.32 -6.90
N SER A 162 -8.59 -21.56 -7.03
CA SER A 162 -9.71 -21.58 -6.08
C SER A 162 -11.01 -21.06 -6.70
N PRO A 163 -12.15 -21.76 -6.53
CA PRO A 163 -13.46 -21.24 -6.95
C PRO A 163 -13.93 -20.04 -6.11
N LEU A 164 -13.21 -19.69 -5.04
CA LEU A 164 -13.42 -18.48 -4.23
C LEU A 164 -12.62 -17.28 -4.76
N TYR A 165 -11.86 -17.44 -5.85
CA TYR A 165 -11.22 -16.34 -6.56
C TYR A 165 -12.07 -15.91 -7.75
N LEU A 166 -12.47 -14.64 -7.75
CA LEU A 166 -13.37 -14.04 -8.71
C LEU A 166 -12.63 -12.97 -9.51
N LYS A 167 -13.08 -12.69 -10.73
CA LYS A 167 -12.55 -11.67 -11.64
C LYS A 167 -13.61 -10.60 -11.85
N SER A 168 -13.24 -9.32 -11.82
CA SER A 168 -14.16 -8.20 -12.04
C SER A 168 -13.42 -6.98 -12.60
N ASP A 169 -14.16 -5.99 -13.09
CA ASP A 169 -13.64 -4.66 -13.43
C ASP A 169 -14.23 -3.59 -12.48
N HIS A 170 -13.66 -2.38 -12.46
CA HIS A 170 -14.13 -1.31 -11.57
C HIS A 170 -15.61 -0.95 -11.80
N ALA A 171 -16.15 -1.06 -13.01
CA ALA A 171 -17.53 -0.72 -13.34
C ALA A 171 -18.51 -1.84 -12.98
N GLU A 172 -18.12 -3.11 -13.08
CA GLU A 172 -18.84 -4.24 -12.49
C GLU A 172 -18.82 -4.18 -10.96
N MET A 173 -17.66 -3.90 -10.34
CA MET A 173 -17.54 -3.79 -8.89
C MET A 173 -18.51 -2.76 -8.30
N ARG A 174 -18.60 -1.54 -8.86
CA ARG A 174 -19.58 -0.52 -8.44
C ARG A 174 -21.03 -1.04 -8.39
N ARG A 175 -21.40 -1.99 -9.26
CA ARG A 175 -22.75 -2.56 -9.36
C ARG A 175 -22.96 -3.80 -8.49
N THR A 176 -21.89 -4.41 -7.97
CA THR A 176 -21.91 -5.67 -7.22
C THR A 176 -21.53 -5.52 -5.74
N VAL A 177 -21.22 -4.31 -5.27
CA VAL A 177 -21.05 -4.03 -3.83
C VAL A 177 -22.30 -4.45 -3.05
N SER A 178 -22.11 -5.36 -2.09
CA SER A 178 -23.16 -5.85 -1.20
C SER A 178 -23.09 -5.14 0.16
N ARG A 179 -24.20 -4.54 0.58
CA ARG A 179 -24.32 -3.78 1.84
C ARG A 179 -23.91 -4.57 3.09
N GLU A 180 -24.17 -5.88 3.09
CA GLU A 180 -23.92 -6.80 4.22
C GLU A 180 -22.51 -7.43 4.18
N THR A 181 -21.68 -7.04 3.21
CA THR A 181 -20.30 -7.54 3.05
C THR A 181 -19.29 -6.54 3.61
N MET A 182 -18.28 -7.01 4.34
CA MET A 182 -17.08 -6.23 4.63
C MET A 182 -16.07 -6.45 3.52
N TYR A 183 -15.61 -5.36 2.91
CA TYR A 183 -14.57 -5.38 1.88
C TYR A 183 -13.21 -5.07 2.50
N ILE A 184 -12.24 -5.91 2.17
CA ILE A 184 -10.83 -5.78 2.57
C ILE A 184 -10.06 -5.33 1.32
N LYS A 185 -9.89 -4.02 1.12
CA LYS A 185 -9.10 -3.49 0.00
C LYS A 185 -7.64 -3.88 0.22
N ILE A 186 -6.97 -4.41 -0.81
CA ILE A 186 -5.55 -4.75 -0.80
C ILE A 186 -4.92 -4.36 -2.16
N GLU A 187 -3.87 -3.55 -2.11
CA GLU A 187 -3.23 -2.92 -3.27
C GLU A 187 -1.72 -2.83 -3.05
N ASP A 188 -0.90 -3.41 -3.92
CA ASP A 188 0.57 -3.41 -3.85
C ASP A 188 1.21 -3.80 -2.51
N ILE A 189 0.46 -4.52 -1.68
CA ILE A 189 0.92 -5.13 -0.42
C ILE A 189 1.69 -6.41 -0.72
N VAL A 190 2.98 -6.43 -0.39
CA VAL A 190 3.90 -7.56 -0.67
C VAL A 190 4.09 -8.51 0.51
N TRP A 191 3.67 -8.09 1.70
CA TRP A 191 3.69 -8.89 2.92
C TRP A 191 2.67 -8.35 3.92
N PHE A 192 2.06 -9.23 4.72
CA PHE A 192 1.32 -8.84 5.92
C PHE A 192 1.36 -9.89 7.02
N ALA A 193 1.23 -9.43 8.27
CA ALA A 193 1.25 -10.29 9.46
C ALA A 193 0.08 -11.28 9.44
N LYS A 194 0.26 -12.42 10.13
CA LYS A 194 -0.66 -13.56 10.06
C LYS A 194 -2.05 -13.28 10.61
N ASP A 195 -2.24 -12.16 11.32
CA ASP A 195 -3.42 -11.74 12.06
C ASP A 195 -3.99 -10.38 11.59
N THR A 196 -3.46 -9.81 10.50
CA THR A 196 -3.81 -8.45 10.03
C THR A 196 -5.27 -8.32 9.60
N ILE A 197 -5.81 -9.26 8.82
CA ILE A 197 -7.21 -9.17 8.33
C ILE A 197 -8.20 -9.27 9.48
N GLU A 198 -7.97 -10.18 10.42
CA GLU A 198 -8.83 -10.37 11.58
C GLU A 198 -8.83 -9.15 12.51
N ARG A 199 -7.67 -8.49 12.69
CA ARG A 199 -7.55 -7.25 13.46
C ARG A 199 -8.30 -6.09 12.79
N LEU A 200 -8.18 -5.93 11.47
CA LEU A 200 -8.94 -4.92 10.71
C LEU A 200 -10.45 -5.13 10.84
N VAL A 201 -10.92 -6.37 10.63
CA VAL A 201 -12.34 -6.74 10.75
C VAL A 201 -12.83 -6.51 12.19
N ALA A 202 -12.11 -7.00 13.20
CA ALA A 202 -12.49 -6.83 14.60
C ALA A 202 -12.51 -5.36 15.02
N ARG A 203 -11.56 -4.53 14.53
CA ARG A 203 -11.59 -3.09 14.78
C ARG A 203 -12.79 -2.42 14.10
N LYS A 204 -13.09 -2.72 12.83
CA LYS A 204 -14.23 -2.13 12.11
C LYS A 204 -15.58 -2.52 12.73
N LEU A 205 -15.66 -3.71 13.33
CA LEU A 205 -16.82 -4.17 14.12
C LEU A 205 -16.95 -3.53 15.51
N ILE A 206 -15.92 -2.84 16.02
CA ILE A 206 -15.96 -2.09 17.29
C ILE A 206 -16.09 -0.58 17.04
N SER A 207 -15.47 -0.08 15.98
CA SER A 207 -15.42 1.34 15.60
C SER A 207 -16.41 1.63 14.46
N HIS A 208 -17.71 1.45 14.72
CA HIS A 208 -18.77 1.63 13.70
C HIS A 208 -18.77 3.02 13.04
N ASP A 209 -18.52 4.08 13.83
CA ASP A 209 -18.56 5.47 13.38
C ASP A 209 -17.44 5.80 12.36
N ALA A 210 -16.30 5.10 12.43
CA ALA A 210 -15.21 5.26 11.48
C ALA A 210 -15.63 4.81 10.07
N LEU A 211 -15.18 5.52 9.04
CA LEU A 211 -15.46 5.20 7.65
C LEU A 211 -14.80 3.88 7.26
N ALA A 212 -13.48 3.81 7.45
CA ALA A 212 -12.66 2.64 7.18
C ALA A 212 -11.58 2.47 8.28
N ILE A 213 -11.08 1.24 8.41
CA ILE A 213 -9.92 0.95 9.25
C ILE A 213 -8.76 0.59 8.34
N SER A 214 -7.70 1.40 8.34
CA SER A 214 -6.46 1.13 7.62
C SER A 214 -5.52 0.23 8.44
N ALA A 215 -4.67 -0.54 7.76
CA ALA A 215 -3.59 -1.27 8.40
C ALA A 215 -2.44 -0.32 8.80
N ASN A 216 -1.66 -0.76 9.79
CA ASN A 216 -0.35 -0.19 10.04
C ASN A 216 0.60 -0.67 8.93
N ILE A 217 0.90 0.20 7.97
CA ILE A 217 1.61 -0.16 6.74
C ILE A 217 3.04 0.39 6.79
N VAL A 218 4.04 -0.49 6.72
CA VAL A 218 5.44 -0.09 6.48
C VAL A 218 5.57 0.48 5.07
N ASN A 219 6.29 1.60 4.93
CA ASN A 219 6.27 2.47 3.76
C ASN A 219 4.87 3.08 3.48
N ASN A 220 4.32 3.76 4.49
CA ASN A 220 3.14 4.63 4.41
C ASN A 220 3.25 5.81 5.41
N PRO A 221 3.14 7.07 4.97
CA PRO A 221 2.98 8.20 5.88
C PRO A 221 1.66 8.11 6.68
N PRO A 222 1.59 8.69 7.90
CA PRO A 222 2.69 9.18 8.73
C PRO A 222 3.38 8.07 9.55
N VAL A 223 2.94 6.81 9.51
CA VAL A 223 3.43 5.74 10.40
C VAL A 223 4.92 5.41 10.24
N ASN A 224 5.53 5.69 9.08
CA ASN A 224 6.99 5.64 8.89
C ASN A 224 7.77 6.34 10.03
N PHE A 225 7.29 7.51 10.47
CA PHE A 225 7.90 8.30 11.55
C PHE A 225 7.78 7.58 12.90
N LEU A 226 6.64 6.94 13.18
CA LEU A 226 6.48 6.12 14.39
C LEU A 226 7.38 4.89 14.35
N HIS A 227 7.52 4.21 13.21
CA HIS A 227 8.40 3.04 13.07
C HIS A 227 9.88 3.41 13.31
N TYR A 228 10.32 4.57 12.80
CA TYR A 228 11.63 5.13 13.08
C TYR A 228 11.83 5.41 14.57
N HIS A 229 10.93 6.17 15.21
CA HIS A 229 11.08 6.56 16.62
C HIS A 229 10.79 5.44 17.63
N ALA A 230 10.09 4.37 17.24
CA ALA A 230 9.95 3.14 18.02
C ALA A 230 11.20 2.22 17.93
N GLY A 231 12.21 2.59 17.13
CA GLY A 231 13.43 1.81 16.96
C GLY A 231 13.27 0.59 16.06
N ALA A 232 12.27 0.57 15.19
CA ALA A 232 12.05 -0.52 14.24
C ALA A 232 13.01 -0.46 13.03
N LEU A 233 13.61 0.70 12.74
CA LEU A 233 14.46 0.88 11.57
C LEU A 233 15.95 0.69 11.91
N HIS A 234 16.63 -0.06 11.05
CA HIS A 234 18.03 -0.46 11.19
C HIS A 234 18.88 0.25 10.13
N PRO A 235 20.17 0.53 10.38
CA PRO A 235 21.03 1.15 9.38
C PRO A 235 21.36 0.17 8.25
N TYR A 236 20.81 0.42 7.07
CA TYR A 236 21.15 -0.27 5.82
C TYR A 236 21.73 0.75 4.83
N LEU A 237 22.69 0.29 4.03
CA LEU A 237 23.32 1.06 2.96
C LEU A 237 23.50 0.17 1.71
N PRO A 238 23.52 0.72 0.50
CA PRO A 238 23.68 -0.05 -0.73
C PRO A 238 25.04 -0.76 -0.81
N ASP A 239 25.02 -1.93 -1.44
CA ASP A 239 26.17 -2.76 -1.76
C ASP A 239 26.83 -2.30 -3.06
N LEU A 240 27.68 -1.28 -2.96
CA LEU A 240 28.27 -0.62 -4.13
C LEU A 240 29.50 -1.39 -4.67
N PRO A 241 29.74 -1.40 -5.99
CA PRO A 241 30.89 -2.08 -6.59
C PRO A 241 32.23 -1.63 -5.99
N LYS A 242 33.20 -2.56 -5.94
CA LYS A 242 34.57 -2.25 -5.49
C LYS A 242 35.18 -1.17 -6.37
N GLY A 243 35.57 -0.05 -5.76
CA GLY A 243 36.10 1.13 -6.45
C GLY A 243 35.05 2.18 -6.82
N PHE A 244 33.78 2.02 -6.40
CA PHE A 244 32.79 3.08 -6.49
C PHE A 244 33.26 4.35 -5.75
N ASN A 245 33.05 5.52 -6.36
CA ASN A 245 33.51 6.80 -5.82
C ASN A 245 32.45 7.41 -4.88
N PHE A 246 32.56 7.14 -3.58
CA PHE A 246 31.65 7.68 -2.57
C PHE A 246 31.61 9.22 -2.46
N SER A 247 32.57 9.93 -3.08
CA SER A 247 32.65 11.40 -3.05
C SER A 247 31.98 12.10 -4.24
N ALA A 248 31.42 11.36 -5.19
CA ALA A 248 30.73 11.90 -6.35
C ALA A 248 29.23 11.58 -6.29
N PRO A 249 28.36 12.50 -5.83
CA PRO A 249 26.95 12.42 -6.17
C PRO A 249 26.83 12.52 -7.70
N GLU A 250 26.16 11.54 -8.32
CA GLU A 250 25.66 11.71 -9.68
C GLU A 250 24.56 12.78 -9.63
N SER A 251 24.94 14.03 -9.92
CA SER A 251 24.01 15.15 -10.03
C SER A 251 22.88 14.76 -10.97
N LYS A 252 21.62 15.03 -10.56
CA LYS A 252 20.43 14.84 -11.39
C LYS A 252 20.73 15.28 -12.82
N ALA A 253 20.65 14.36 -13.77
CA ALA A 253 20.90 14.69 -15.17
C ALA A 253 19.87 15.74 -15.60
N GLU A 254 20.35 16.93 -15.92
CA GLU A 254 19.52 17.96 -16.56
C GLU A 254 18.88 17.34 -17.80
N GLN A 255 17.60 17.63 -18.04
CA GLN A 255 16.89 17.20 -19.25
C GLN A 255 17.37 18.03 -20.45
N GLY A 256 18.59 17.76 -20.90
CA GLY A 256 19.25 18.39 -22.04
C GLY A 256 20.11 17.38 -22.79
N ASP A 257 19.69 17.06 -24.02
CA ASP A 257 20.39 16.27 -25.04
C ASP A 257 21.41 15.23 -24.51
N GLY A 258 20.89 14.08 -24.06
CA GLY A 258 21.65 13.04 -23.38
C GLY A 258 22.92 12.56 -24.11
N LYS A 259 24.08 13.07 -23.67
CA LYS A 259 25.42 12.66 -24.15
C LYS A 259 26.60 13.06 -23.23
N SER A 260 26.46 12.97 -21.91
CA SER A 260 27.60 13.21 -20.99
C SER A 260 27.64 12.31 -19.74
N GLY A 261 26.54 12.21 -18.98
CA GLY A 261 26.53 11.52 -17.68
C GLY A 261 26.79 10.00 -17.70
N SER A 262 26.84 9.35 -18.87
CA SER A 262 26.81 7.89 -18.94
C SER A 262 28.15 7.20 -18.71
N LYS A 263 29.31 7.83 -18.94
CA LYS A 263 30.55 7.08 -19.23
C LYS A 263 31.00 6.05 -18.20
N GLN A 264 30.98 6.33 -16.88
CA GLN A 264 31.42 5.33 -15.89
C GLN A 264 30.41 4.21 -15.69
N VAL A 265 29.11 4.53 -15.60
CA VAL A 265 28.03 3.55 -15.51
C VAL A 265 27.95 2.70 -16.77
N GLN A 266 28.14 3.30 -17.94
CA GLN A 266 28.13 2.65 -19.24
C GLN A 266 29.38 1.77 -19.43
N GLU A 267 30.58 2.21 -19.03
CA GLU A 267 31.76 1.33 -19.02
C GLU A 267 31.63 0.15 -18.03
N LEU A 268 30.96 0.32 -16.88
CA LEU A 268 30.67 -0.79 -15.97
C LEU A 268 29.60 -1.71 -16.57
N ALA A 269 28.52 -1.16 -17.13
CA ALA A 269 27.43 -1.91 -17.75
C ALA A 269 27.85 -2.63 -19.04
N GLU A 270 28.81 -2.10 -19.79
CA GLU A 270 29.43 -2.76 -20.95
C GLU A 270 30.42 -3.85 -20.50
N LYS A 271 31.20 -3.64 -19.41
CA LYS A 271 32.02 -4.70 -18.78
C LYS A 271 31.19 -5.81 -18.13
N VAL A 272 29.92 -5.54 -17.78
CA VAL A 272 28.90 -6.53 -17.36
C VAL A 272 28.04 -7.00 -18.56
N GLY A 273 28.18 -6.36 -19.72
CA GLY A 273 27.30 -6.48 -20.88
C GLY A 273 27.51 -7.77 -21.68
N GLU A 274 28.69 -8.39 -21.59
CA GLU A 274 28.95 -9.74 -22.11
C GLU A 274 28.29 -10.85 -21.28
N HIS A 275 27.01 -10.74 -20.91
CA HIS A 275 26.28 -11.87 -20.34
C HIS A 275 24.74 -11.82 -20.56
N SER A 276 24.31 -12.16 -21.79
CA SER A 276 22.95 -12.70 -22.02
C SER A 276 22.63 -13.91 -21.11
N THR A 277 23.67 -14.61 -20.67
CA THR A 277 23.61 -15.67 -19.66
C THR A 277 23.45 -15.17 -18.22
N LEU A 278 23.75 -13.92 -17.86
CA LEU A 278 23.51 -13.40 -16.50
C LEU A 278 22.02 -13.17 -16.25
N PHE A 279 21.25 -12.63 -17.19
CA PHE A 279 19.80 -12.52 -17.01
C PHE A 279 19.13 -13.90 -16.85
N LYS A 280 19.61 -14.92 -17.56
CA LYS A 280 19.14 -16.31 -17.38
C LYS A 280 19.65 -16.94 -16.08
N ALA A 281 20.86 -16.61 -15.63
CA ALA A 281 21.38 -17.03 -14.33
C ALA A 281 20.68 -16.33 -13.16
N LEU A 282 20.27 -15.07 -13.32
CA LEU A 282 19.46 -14.28 -12.38
C LEU A 282 18.05 -14.84 -12.25
N ALA A 283 17.39 -15.15 -13.37
CA ALA A 283 16.10 -15.87 -13.36
C ALA A 283 16.20 -17.21 -12.59
N ASN A 284 17.29 -17.96 -12.78
CA ASN A 284 17.56 -19.17 -12.01
C ASN A 284 18.03 -18.91 -10.55
N HIS A 285 18.50 -17.70 -10.22
CA HIS A 285 18.93 -17.30 -8.87
C HIS A 285 17.80 -16.80 -7.98
N VAL A 286 16.59 -16.52 -8.51
CA VAL A 286 15.42 -16.16 -7.69
C VAL A 286 15.12 -17.24 -6.65
N HIS A 287 15.47 -18.50 -6.92
CA HIS A 287 15.35 -19.63 -5.97
C HIS A 287 16.48 -19.72 -4.91
N ASN A 288 17.57 -18.96 -5.06
CA ASN A 288 18.71 -18.94 -4.13
C ASN A 288 18.84 -17.63 -3.33
N ILE A 289 18.02 -16.62 -3.61
CA ILE A 289 17.96 -15.39 -2.81
C ILE A 289 17.21 -15.70 -1.51
N THR A 290 17.91 -15.57 -0.38
CA THR A 290 17.30 -15.69 0.95
C THR A 290 16.67 -14.36 1.36
N TRP A 291 15.49 -14.39 1.96
CA TRP A 291 14.88 -13.18 2.51
C TRP A 291 15.57 -12.71 3.80
N LYS A 292 16.24 -13.63 4.51
CA LYS A 292 16.83 -13.46 5.84
C LYS A 292 18.07 -12.57 5.77
N SER A 293 18.09 -11.49 6.54
CA SER A 293 19.21 -10.54 6.57
C SER A 293 20.50 -11.16 7.10
N SER A 294 20.44 -12.15 8.00
CA SER A 294 21.64 -12.88 8.48
C SER A 294 22.33 -13.71 7.39
N GLY A 295 21.67 -13.99 6.26
CA GLY A 295 22.27 -14.68 5.12
C GLY A 295 23.25 -13.82 4.29
N TYR A 296 23.47 -12.57 4.70
CA TYR A 296 24.26 -11.58 3.96
C TYR A 296 25.44 -11.05 4.80
N PRO A 297 26.57 -10.67 4.14
CA PRO A 297 27.66 -10.00 4.84
C PRO A 297 27.22 -8.63 5.35
N ASN A 298 27.89 -8.11 6.37
CA ASN A 298 27.71 -6.73 6.79
C ASN A 298 28.24 -5.75 5.73
N TRP A 299 27.71 -4.53 5.70
CA TRP A 299 28.15 -3.47 4.80
C TRP A 299 29.62 -3.09 5.05
N THR A 300 30.37 -2.87 3.98
CA THR A 300 31.78 -2.44 4.02
C THR A 300 32.01 -1.22 3.14
N GLY A 301 32.47 -0.13 3.76
CA GLY A 301 32.78 1.14 3.11
C GLY A 301 33.25 2.16 4.16
N PRO A 302 33.35 3.45 3.82
CA PRO A 302 33.85 4.47 4.74
C PRO A 302 32.94 4.63 5.99
N GLU A 303 33.55 4.84 7.15
CA GLU A 303 32.82 5.05 8.43
C GLU A 303 32.09 6.41 8.44
N ASP A 304 32.65 7.39 7.74
CA ASP A 304 32.18 8.76 7.53
C ASP A 304 31.22 8.92 6.33
N PHE A 305 30.96 7.86 5.56
CA PHE A 305 30.04 7.93 4.43
C PHE A 305 28.60 8.23 4.89
N VAL A 306 28.02 9.31 4.37
CA VAL A 306 26.62 9.72 4.61
C VAL A 306 25.83 9.59 3.32
N TRP A 307 24.63 9.02 3.38
CA TRP A 307 23.70 9.01 2.26
C TRP A 307 23.23 10.43 1.91
N SER A 308 23.27 10.79 0.62
CA SER A 308 22.67 12.04 0.11
C SER A 308 21.34 11.76 -0.58
N SER A 309 20.35 12.63 -0.37
CA SER A 309 19.01 12.55 -0.97
C SER A 309 19.01 12.51 -2.49
N ASP A 310 20.02 13.11 -3.14
CA ASP A 310 20.12 13.22 -4.60
C ASP A 310 20.72 11.98 -5.27
N TRP A 311 21.13 10.96 -4.49
CA TRP A 311 21.74 9.75 -5.05
C TRP A 311 20.71 8.85 -5.74
N ASN A 312 20.94 8.62 -7.03
CA ASN A 312 20.36 7.51 -7.78
C ASN A 312 21.40 6.38 -7.90
N ILE A 313 20.94 5.13 -7.99
CA ILE A 313 21.81 3.96 -8.18
C ILE A 313 21.31 3.21 -9.43
N PRO A 314 21.91 3.43 -10.61
CA PRO A 314 21.49 2.80 -11.87
C PRO A 314 21.96 1.34 -12.00
N LEU A 315 21.94 0.58 -10.90
CA LEU A 315 22.31 -0.84 -10.86
C LEU A 315 21.07 -1.71 -10.61
N PRO A 316 20.66 -2.57 -11.58
CA PRO A 316 19.49 -3.43 -11.44
C PRO A 316 19.76 -4.62 -10.50
N ASN A 317 18.75 -4.96 -9.69
CA ASN A 317 18.82 -5.96 -8.61
C ASN A 317 19.91 -5.65 -7.56
N HIS A 318 20.18 -4.38 -7.27
CA HIS A 318 21.21 -4.03 -6.30
C HIS A 318 20.79 -4.38 -4.87
N ARG A 319 21.75 -4.85 -4.08
CA ARG A 319 21.55 -5.26 -2.69
C ARG A 319 21.75 -4.07 -1.76
N TRP A 320 21.06 -4.05 -0.62
CA TRP A 320 21.48 -3.25 0.54
C TRP A 320 21.96 -4.18 1.65
N LEU A 321 22.94 -3.72 2.42
CA LEU A 321 23.59 -4.46 3.49
C LEU A 321 23.46 -3.76 4.83
N ARG A 322 23.41 -4.57 5.89
CA ARG A 322 23.33 -4.12 7.28
C ARG A 322 24.65 -3.49 7.70
N VAL A 323 24.61 -2.23 8.14
CA VAL A 323 25.73 -1.61 8.86
C VAL A 323 25.72 -2.17 10.29
N PRO A 324 26.83 -2.67 10.86
CA PRO A 324 26.79 -3.35 12.17
C PRO A 324 26.44 -2.47 13.37
N ASP A 325 26.75 -1.18 13.30
CA ASP A 325 26.56 -0.24 14.41
C ASP A 325 25.24 0.51 14.26
N ASP A 326 24.28 0.23 15.14
CA ASP A 326 22.96 0.88 15.15
C ASP A 326 23.04 2.41 15.28
N ARG A 327 24.14 2.95 15.83
CA ARG A 327 24.39 4.41 15.91
C ARG A 327 24.56 5.06 14.53
N ALA A 328 24.90 4.28 13.51
CA ALA A 328 25.00 4.73 12.13
C ALA A 328 23.64 5.05 11.47
N LEU A 329 22.50 4.88 12.16
CA LEU A 329 21.19 5.24 11.62
C LEU A 329 21.16 6.71 11.13
N ASN A 330 21.87 7.61 11.82
CA ASN A 330 22.02 9.03 11.50
C ASN A 330 22.70 9.36 10.16
N ARG A 331 23.37 8.39 9.50
CA ARG A 331 24.05 8.55 8.21
C ARG A 331 23.39 7.74 7.07
N THR A 332 22.22 7.18 7.33
CA THR A 332 21.42 6.38 6.37
C THR A 332 20.15 7.15 5.95
N PRO A 333 19.51 6.85 4.80
CA PRO A 333 18.38 7.63 4.27
C PRO A 333 17.30 7.96 5.30
N VAL A 334 16.93 7.01 6.17
CA VAL A 334 15.85 7.19 7.15
C VAL A 334 16.16 8.21 8.26
N ALA A 335 17.40 8.68 8.39
CA ALA A 335 17.75 9.81 9.26
C ALA A 335 16.95 11.09 8.94
N HIS A 336 16.46 11.21 7.71
CA HIS A 336 15.72 12.37 7.21
C HIS A 336 14.21 12.27 7.39
N PHE A 337 13.67 11.29 8.12
CA PHE A 337 12.23 11.21 8.40
C PHE A 337 11.74 12.40 9.22
N THR A 338 10.81 13.16 8.65
CA THR A 338 10.03 14.22 9.31
C THR A 338 8.64 13.72 9.67
N TYR A 339 8.04 14.23 10.75
CA TYR A 339 6.62 13.99 11.04
C TYR A 339 5.70 14.62 9.97
N GLU A 340 6.14 15.74 9.37
CA GLU A 340 5.40 16.51 8.35
C GLU A 340 4.86 15.60 7.23
N GLY A 341 3.54 15.37 7.24
CA GLY A 341 2.84 14.44 6.33
C GLY A 341 2.73 14.90 4.86
N GLY A 342 3.56 15.85 4.43
CA GLY A 342 3.62 16.27 3.03
C GLY A 342 4.20 15.17 2.13
N ARG A 343 3.70 15.08 0.89
CA ARG A 343 4.14 14.08 -0.10
C ARG A 343 5.68 14.10 -0.28
N SER A 344 6.23 15.29 -0.53
CA SER A 344 7.61 15.54 -0.99
C SER A 344 8.75 15.00 -0.12
N LYS A 345 8.51 14.68 1.16
CA LYS A 345 9.54 14.15 2.07
C LYS A 345 9.50 12.62 2.23
N ASN A 346 8.46 11.95 1.73
CA ASN A 346 8.32 10.48 1.81
C ASN A 346 8.56 9.79 0.45
N GLU A 347 8.81 10.55 -0.61
CA GLU A 347 9.05 10.08 -1.98
C GLU A 347 10.40 9.35 -2.17
N SER A 348 11.29 9.38 -1.18
CA SER A 348 12.62 8.76 -1.30
C SER A 348 12.55 7.23 -1.39
N TRP A 349 12.84 6.71 -2.59
CA TRP A 349 13.03 5.27 -2.86
C TRP A 349 14.05 4.62 -1.92
N ALA A 350 15.07 5.37 -1.49
CA ALA A 350 16.12 4.91 -0.59
C ALA A 350 15.59 4.71 0.85
N MET A 351 14.73 5.61 1.33
CA MET A 351 14.06 5.49 2.63
C MET A 351 13.05 4.34 2.63
N ALA A 352 12.30 4.16 1.54
CA ALA A 352 11.43 3.00 1.35
C ALA A 352 12.23 1.68 1.36
N SER A 353 13.31 1.60 0.57
CA SER A 353 14.19 0.43 0.53
C SER A 353 14.69 0.06 1.94
N GLN A 354 15.26 1.01 2.67
CA GLN A 354 15.76 0.78 4.03
C GLN A 354 14.65 0.33 5.02
N GLN A 355 13.41 0.80 4.88
CA GLN A 355 12.28 0.30 5.68
C GLN A 355 12.00 -1.18 5.39
N HIS A 356 11.99 -1.60 4.12
CA HIS A 356 11.79 -3.00 3.75
C HIS A 356 12.91 -3.91 4.25
N TYR A 357 14.19 -3.52 4.10
CA TYR A 357 15.30 -4.29 4.67
C TYR A 357 15.23 -4.38 6.20
N SER A 358 14.82 -3.30 6.87
CA SER A 358 14.59 -3.29 8.32
C SER A 358 13.44 -4.23 8.74
N LEU A 359 12.36 -4.26 7.96
CA LEU A 359 11.23 -5.17 8.20
C LEU A 359 11.65 -6.63 8.02
N LEU A 360 12.40 -6.98 6.97
CA LEU A 360 12.90 -8.35 6.77
C LEU A 360 13.78 -8.80 7.95
N GLU A 361 14.65 -7.92 8.46
CA GLU A 361 15.44 -8.19 9.67
C GLU A 361 14.57 -8.37 10.93
N ASN A 362 13.49 -7.60 11.09
CA ASN A 362 12.60 -7.71 12.24
C ASN A 362 11.66 -8.93 12.14
N ILE A 363 11.28 -9.37 10.94
CA ILE A 363 10.58 -10.65 10.73
C ILE A 363 11.54 -11.80 11.13
N GLU A 364 12.80 -11.74 10.70
CA GLU A 364 13.80 -12.75 11.04
C GLU A 364 14.08 -12.83 12.56
N LYS A 365 14.08 -11.69 13.25
CA LYS A 365 14.41 -11.58 14.68
C LYS A 365 13.19 -11.62 15.62
N GLU A 366 12.00 -11.92 15.09
CA GLU A 366 10.71 -11.91 15.83
C GLU A 366 10.39 -10.57 16.53
N LYS A 367 10.85 -9.45 15.97
CA LYS A 367 10.77 -8.08 16.55
C LYS A 367 9.61 -7.23 16.02
N LEU A 368 8.55 -7.84 15.49
CA LEU A 368 7.44 -7.07 14.89
C LEU A 368 6.65 -6.22 15.90
N ASN A 369 6.85 -6.43 17.21
CA ASN A 369 6.37 -5.55 18.25
C ASN A 369 6.91 -4.11 18.15
N LEU A 370 8.05 -3.87 17.48
CA LEU A 370 8.62 -2.53 17.30
C LEU A 370 7.79 -1.64 16.35
N TYR A 371 6.96 -2.24 15.49
CA TYR A 371 6.06 -1.48 14.61
C TYR A 371 4.67 -1.26 15.24
N LYS A 372 4.25 -2.12 16.18
CA LYS A 372 2.86 -2.20 16.63
C LYS A 372 2.54 -1.24 17.77
N PHE A 373 1.36 -0.64 17.73
CA PHE A 373 0.82 0.24 18.78
C PHE A 373 -0.65 -0.08 19.09
N ASP A 374 -1.04 -0.08 20.38
CA ASP A 374 -2.30 -0.70 20.85
C ASP A 374 -3.57 0.13 20.59
N ARG A 375 -3.44 1.46 20.56
CA ARG A 375 -4.59 2.36 20.33
C ARG A 375 -4.72 2.62 18.83
N PRO A 376 -5.93 2.54 18.25
CA PRO A 376 -6.11 2.92 16.86
C PRO A 376 -5.81 4.41 16.70
N TRP A 377 -5.01 4.76 15.69
CA TRP A 377 -4.64 6.16 15.43
C TRP A 377 -5.66 6.79 14.48
N ASP A 378 -6.40 7.76 15.00
CA ASP A 378 -7.26 8.65 14.22
C ASP A 378 -6.40 9.65 13.45
N VAL A 379 -6.35 9.51 12.11
CA VAL A 379 -5.40 10.21 11.24
C VAL A 379 -5.75 11.69 11.08
N LYS A 380 -7.01 12.08 11.32
CA LYS A 380 -7.50 13.44 11.08
C LYS A 380 -7.17 13.89 9.65
N ASP A 381 -6.61 15.08 9.51
CA ASP A 381 -6.28 15.74 8.26
C ASP A 381 -4.92 15.32 7.66
N ASP A 382 -4.15 14.46 8.34
CA ASP A 382 -2.86 13.97 7.82
C ASP A 382 -3.05 13.03 6.61
N TYR A 383 -2.10 13.04 5.67
CA TYR A 383 -2.12 12.14 4.52
C TYR A 383 -1.79 10.70 4.91
N ILE A 384 -2.63 9.77 4.45
CA ILE A 384 -2.43 8.32 4.51
C ILE A 384 -2.79 7.67 3.17
N GLN A 385 -1.99 6.69 2.73
CA GLN A 385 -2.34 5.82 1.61
C GLN A 385 -3.26 4.68 2.06
N LEU A 386 -4.31 4.41 1.27
CA LEU A 386 -5.39 3.48 1.62
C LEU A 386 -5.23 2.07 1.05
N SER A 387 -3.99 1.63 0.84
CA SER A 387 -3.64 0.37 0.16
C SER A 387 -3.98 -0.92 0.92
N PHE A 388 -4.31 -0.85 2.20
CA PHE A 388 -4.85 -2.00 2.94
C PHE A 388 -5.84 -1.52 4.02
N LEU A 389 -7.14 -1.74 3.80
CA LEU A 389 -8.18 -1.34 4.74
C LEU A 389 -9.38 -2.30 4.81
N ALA A 390 -10.16 -2.19 5.89
CA ALA A 390 -11.48 -2.78 6.02
C ALA A 390 -12.59 -1.71 6.05
N ILE A 391 -13.62 -1.91 5.25
CA ILE A 391 -14.80 -1.03 5.10
C ILE A 391 -16.07 -1.88 4.88
N LEU A 392 -17.25 -1.42 5.30
CA LEU A 392 -18.50 -2.12 4.99
C LEU A 392 -19.02 -1.69 3.61
N GLY A 393 -19.61 -2.61 2.85
CA GLY A 393 -20.27 -2.28 1.59
C GLY A 393 -21.41 -1.27 1.75
N GLY A 394 -22.03 -1.22 2.93
CA GLY A 394 -22.94 -0.13 3.31
C GLY A 394 -22.26 1.23 3.29
N ASP A 395 -21.08 1.37 3.90
CA ASP A 395 -20.32 2.63 3.90
C ASP A 395 -19.96 3.06 2.46
N ILE A 396 -19.56 2.10 1.60
CA ILE A 396 -19.26 2.36 0.19
C ILE A 396 -20.51 2.87 -0.54
N LEU A 397 -21.64 2.17 -0.41
CA LEU A 397 -22.90 2.52 -1.09
C LEU A 397 -23.53 3.82 -0.58
N ASP A 398 -23.32 4.19 0.68
CA ASP A 398 -23.87 5.40 1.29
C ASP A 398 -23.02 6.65 1.03
N THR A 399 -21.81 6.50 0.46
CA THR A 399 -20.88 7.62 0.21
C THR A 399 -20.29 7.68 -1.21
N ASP A 400 -20.51 6.66 -2.04
CA ASP A 400 -20.01 6.51 -3.42
C ASP A 400 -18.48 6.66 -3.57
N ILE A 401 -17.74 6.21 -2.55
CA ILE A 401 -16.28 6.40 -2.47
C ILE A 401 -15.46 5.29 -3.13
N LEU A 402 -16.05 4.33 -3.87
CA LEU A 402 -15.31 3.14 -4.33
C LEU A 402 -14.07 3.50 -5.18
N ASP A 403 -14.24 4.42 -6.13
CA ASP A 403 -13.16 4.96 -6.97
C ASP A 403 -12.24 5.93 -6.20
N ARG A 404 -12.72 6.41 -5.05
CA ARG A 404 -12.01 7.32 -4.16
C ARG A 404 -11.21 6.59 -3.08
N LEU A 405 -11.30 5.27 -2.98
CA LEU A 405 -10.41 4.47 -2.12
C LEU A 405 -8.97 4.40 -2.68
N ASP A 406 -8.77 4.84 -3.93
CA ASP A 406 -7.46 5.06 -4.55
C ASP A 406 -6.95 6.51 -4.33
N ILE A 407 -7.81 7.39 -3.78
CA ILE A 407 -7.53 8.80 -3.47
C ILE A 407 -7.12 8.94 -1.99
N GLN A 408 -6.43 10.04 -1.67
CA GLN A 408 -5.92 10.38 -0.35
C GLN A 408 -7.01 10.39 0.74
N GLY A 409 -6.73 9.73 1.88
CA GLY A 409 -7.70 9.51 2.96
C GLY A 409 -8.11 10.76 3.75
N ASP A 410 -7.40 11.87 3.64
CA ASP A 410 -7.80 13.16 4.22
C ASP A 410 -9.05 13.72 3.51
N THR A 411 -9.11 13.62 2.17
CA THR A 411 -10.29 14.05 1.39
C THR A 411 -11.56 13.28 1.76
N LEU A 412 -11.44 11.96 1.96
CA LEU A 412 -12.56 11.11 2.36
C LEU A 412 -13.11 11.45 3.75
N GLN A 413 -12.22 11.77 4.69
CA GLN A 413 -12.62 12.12 6.05
C GLN A 413 -13.33 13.48 6.11
N ARG A 414 -12.86 14.47 5.34
CA ARG A 414 -13.53 15.78 5.22
C ARG A 414 -14.91 15.66 4.60
N ASP A 415 -15.03 14.95 3.48
CA ASP A 415 -16.30 14.85 2.73
C ASP A 415 -17.37 14.01 3.44
N THR A 416 -16.97 12.93 4.11
CA THR A 416 -17.92 12.04 4.81
C THR A 416 -18.16 12.44 6.28
N GLY A 417 -17.33 13.32 6.85
CA GLY A 417 -17.33 13.66 8.28
C GLY A 417 -16.97 12.50 9.20
N ARG A 418 -16.46 11.37 8.67
CA ARG A 418 -16.18 10.13 9.42
C ARG A 418 -14.68 9.81 9.37
N PRO A 419 -14.03 9.50 10.51
CA PRO A 419 -12.59 9.30 10.56
C PRO A 419 -12.16 7.99 9.89
N ILE A 420 -10.93 7.97 9.39
CA ILE A 420 -10.21 6.74 9.03
C ILE A 420 -9.23 6.46 10.16
N LEU A 421 -9.26 5.24 10.70
CA LEU A 421 -8.43 4.84 11.84
C LEU A 421 -7.38 3.83 11.40
N ILE A 422 -6.12 4.00 11.81
CA ILE A 422 -5.08 2.99 11.66
C ILE A 422 -5.20 1.99 12.80
N GLU A 423 -5.42 0.70 12.51
CA GLU A 423 -5.25 -0.37 13.50
C GLU A 423 -3.76 -0.68 13.67
N GLY A 424 -3.15 -0.02 14.66
CA GLY A 424 -1.72 -0.10 14.95
C GLY A 424 -1.15 -1.50 15.16
N THR A 425 -1.98 -2.51 15.47
CA THR A 425 -1.53 -3.89 15.64
C THR A 425 -1.66 -4.77 14.38
N ALA A 426 -2.34 -4.30 13.34
CA ALA A 426 -2.53 -4.98 12.05
C ALA A 426 -1.43 -4.55 11.06
N LEU A 427 -0.33 -5.31 10.97
CA LEU A 427 0.89 -4.90 10.25
C LEU A 427 0.92 -5.41 8.80
N ALA A 428 1.30 -4.54 7.87
CA ALA A 428 1.48 -4.84 6.45
C ALA A 428 2.68 -4.06 5.86
N ALA A 429 3.04 -4.33 4.61
CA ALA A 429 4.08 -3.60 3.87
C ALA A 429 3.64 -3.31 2.43
N HIS A 430 3.58 -2.03 2.07
CA HIS A 430 3.30 -1.53 0.72
C HIS A 430 4.62 -1.29 -0.02
N PHE A 431 4.78 -1.79 -1.25
CA PHE A 431 6.11 -1.89 -1.85
C PHE A 431 6.71 -0.57 -2.36
N ASN A 432 6.01 0.16 -3.24
CA ASN A 432 6.52 1.44 -3.75
C ASN A 432 5.39 2.36 -4.23
N PHE A 433 5.45 3.62 -3.79
CA PHE A 433 4.71 4.73 -4.41
C PHE A 433 5.27 5.05 -5.81
N MET A 434 4.52 5.75 -6.66
CA MET A 434 4.95 6.06 -8.04
C MET A 434 6.25 6.88 -8.14
N HIS A 435 6.65 7.60 -7.10
CA HIS A 435 7.91 8.36 -7.09
C HIS A 435 9.11 7.54 -6.52
N GLN A 436 8.87 6.29 -6.13
CA GLN A 436 9.85 5.42 -5.47
C GLN A 436 10.42 4.34 -6.42
N ASP A 437 10.62 4.66 -7.70
CA ASP A 437 11.02 3.70 -8.75
C ASP A 437 12.39 3.04 -8.58
N GLY A 438 13.21 3.50 -7.63
CA GLY A 438 14.41 2.80 -7.20
C GLY A 438 14.15 1.56 -6.33
N VAL A 439 13.00 1.42 -5.67
CA VAL A 439 12.70 0.22 -4.86
C VAL A 439 12.57 -1.03 -5.74
N PRO A 440 11.86 -1.01 -6.91
CA PRO A 440 11.89 -2.10 -7.88
C PRO A 440 13.28 -2.50 -8.42
N THR A 441 14.29 -1.62 -8.37
CA THR A 441 15.65 -1.95 -8.86
C THR A 441 16.54 -2.61 -7.80
N THR A 442 16.02 -2.83 -6.59
CA THR A 442 16.71 -3.57 -5.51
C THR A 442 16.48 -5.09 -5.60
N ASP A 443 17.17 -5.88 -4.77
CA ASP A 443 16.88 -7.31 -4.58
C ASP A 443 15.61 -7.62 -3.75
N LEU A 444 14.85 -6.60 -3.32
CA LEU A 444 13.69 -6.75 -2.41
C LEU A 444 12.55 -7.60 -2.97
N LEU A 445 12.24 -7.53 -4.27
CA LEU A 445 11.18 -8.37 -4.86
C LEU A 445 11.50 -9.86 -4.75
N ALA A 446 12.75 -10.24 -5.02
CA ALA A 446 13.20 -11.62 -4.86
C ALA A 446 13.21 -12.05 -3.38
N ARG A 447 13.56 -11.16 -2.45
CA ARG A 447 13.44 -11.42 -1.00
C ARG A 447 11.99 -11.61 -0.57
N TYR A 448 11.05 -10.77 -0.99
CA TYR A 448 9.64 -10.95 -0.67
C TYR A 448 9.08 -12.25 -1.27
N LYS A 449 9.55 -12.69 -2.44
CA LYS A 449 9.15 -13.96 -3.06
C LYS A 449 9.67 -15.16 -2.26
N SER A 450 10.92 -15.08 -1.81
CA SER A 450 11.56 -16.04 -0.90
C SER A 450 10.84 -16.12 0.46
N LEU A 451 10.44 -14.98 1.02
CA LEU A 451 9.66 -14.91 2.27
C LEU A 451 8.24 -15.48 2.11
N ALA A 452 7.56 -15.18 1.00
CA ALA A 452 6.25 -15.75 0.70
C ALA A 452 6.31 -17.28 0.61
N ALA A 453 7.35 -17.83 -0.04
CA ALA A 453 7.59 -19.26 -0.12
C ALA A 453 7.91 -19.92 1.24
N ASP A 454 8.63 -19.23 2.13
CA ASP A 454 9.01 -19.73 3.48
C ASP A 454 7.85 -19.65 4.51
N GLN A 455 6.91 -18.69 4.37
CA GLN A 455 5.93 -18.39 5.43
C GLN A 455 4.44 -18.32 5.02
N ALA A 456 4.12 -18.19 3.73
CA ALA A 456 2.76 -17.88 3.27
C ALA A 456 2.19 -18.91 2.31
N CYS A 457 2.98 -19.35 1.33
CA CYS A 457 2.53 -20.25 0.29
C CYS A 457 2.16 -21.62 0.86
N LEU A 458 0.95 -22.07 0.54
CA LEU A 458 0.53 -23.44 0.81
C LEU A 458 1.34 -24.39 -0.08
N ALA A 459 1.74 -25.54 0.47
CA ALA A 459 2.25 -26.63 -0.35
C ALA A 459 1.19 -26.98 -1.41
N PRO A 460 1.57 -27.27 -2.67
CA PRO A 460 0.62 -27.70 -3.68
C PRO A 460 -0.13 -28.93 -3.14
N SER A 461 -1.46 -28.90 -3.21
CA SER A 461 -2.26 -30.06 -2.84
C SER A 461 -1.84 -31.26 -3.69
N PRO A 462 -1.75 -32.47 -3.11
CA PRO A 462 -1.71 -33.68 -3.93
C PRO A 462 -2.96 -33.65 -4.81
N SER A 463 -2.77 -33.73 -6.12
CA SER A 463 -3.86 -33.55 -7.08
C SER A 463 -4.97 -34.57 -6.84
N ALA A 464 -6.22 -34.13 -6.96
CA ALA A 464 -7.37 -35.02 -6.94
C ALA A 464 -7.40 -35.85 -8.23
N SER A 465 -6.58 -36.89 -8.25
CA SER A 465 -6.30 -37.75 -9.39
C SER A 465 -6.00 -39.19 -8.92
N ASP A 466 -6.95 -39.74 -8.16
CA ASP A 466 -7.19 -41.17 -7.89
C ASP A 466 -8.66 -41.46 -8.22
#